data_AF-A0A1H8VVC4-F1
#
_entry.id   AF-A0A1H8VVC4-F1
#
_cell.length_a   1.000
_cell.length_b   1.000
_cell.length_c   1.000
_cell.angle_alpha   90.00
_cell.angle_beta   90.00
_cell.angle_gamma   90.00
#
_symmetry.space_group_name_H-M   'P 1'
#
loop_
_entity.id
_entity.type
_entity.pdbx_description
1 polymer ?
#
loop_
_entity_poly.entity_id
_entity_poly.type
_entity_poly.pdbx_seq_one_letter_code
_entity_poly.pdbx_strand_id
1 'polypeptide(L)'
;MDGSKRDLWTSWIDQTLLADIHDPDRPDPVAFLETVDGELTTTDALDRYRYGKNDGEYLYLIYLADEPIENTRDITPVYVGESRNIGSRIYQHYKKIKAALPINDWEDDGSWGSFSKYDHLAAVRAMADSELYVWILDVDALETCPYGVETYRQELEAKLVGLIYAHPEFRRTLTNREFVPNRIHHEISKVGPNWLTGAGLSTERWDTSVSNSNLPTSSSKPELWTRWLDSHVWPDFDDDSTVDPIPLFETDEDRRVVLTDNGRLKRSVAIDERIRREGQKCVHPEGVTDDGYEGLLYMLYQLTESDQGRRPTIVPRYIGKAEAYGKKLELSSNFEEIAKDRAGTKSFARWGDGDYWHVGELSMALFEDDTRKVAWASELFEQGTHQLTDQTYLWVRAWNQDHHTGPYGYNATLAEVEPQLIGLAHAAFPSKLLNKSDVPDDAPIKQTEFTFETVSQ
;
A
#
# COMPACT_ATOMS: atom_id res chain seq x y z
N MET A 1 25.21 -0.11 0.21
CA MET A 1 24.88 1.07 -0.61
C MET A 1 24.47 2.13 0.38
N ASP A 2 25.31 3.15 0.57
CA ASP A 2 24.95 4.34 1.33
C ASP A 2 24.38 5.31 0.31
N GLY A 3 23.06 5.41 0.27
CA GLY A 3 22.33 6.32 -0.61
C GLY A 3 21.00 6.65 0.02
N SER A 4 20.38 7.73 -0.41
CA SER A 4 19.00 8.10 -0.08
C SER A 4 18.00 7.33 -0.97
N LYS A 5 16.71 7.35 -0.65
CA LYS A 5 15.66 6.84 -1.56
C LYS A 5 15.73 7.48 -2.96
N ARG A 6 16.18 8.74 -3.05
CA ARG A 6 16.38 9.41 -4.35
C ARG A 6 17.50 8.78 -5.15
N ASP A 7 18.59 8.42 -4.48
CA ASP A 7 19.72 7.75 -5.14
C ASP A 7 19.32 6.35 -5.63
N LEU A 8 18.46 5.63 -4.89
CA LEU A 8 17.90 4.36 -5.37
C LEU A 8 17.03 4.53 -6.62
N TRP A 9 16.16 5.55 -6.66
CA TRP A 9 15.38 5.87 -7.86
C TRP A 9 16.28 6.20 -9.05
N THR A 10 17.23 7.12 -8.85
CA THR A 10 18.17 7.55 -9.90
C THR A 10 18.98 6.36 -10.42
N SER A 11 19.57 5.57 -9.53
CA SER A 11 20.34 4.38 -9.93
C SER A 11 19.48 3.35 -10.65
N TRP A 12 18.23 3.16 -10.23
CA TRP A 12 17.31 2.23 -10.88
C TRP A 12 16.96 2.67 -12.29
N ILE A 13 16.59 3.94 -12.49
CA ILE A 13 16.24 4.48 -13.80
C ILE A 13 17.42 4.48 -14.75
N ASP A 14 18.63 4.78 -14.24
CA ASP A 14 19.87 4.72 -15.00
C ASP A 14 20.15 3.31 -15.54
N GLN A 15 20.02 2.30 -14.67
CA GLN A 15 20.33 0.90 -15.00
C GLN A 15 19.23 0.19 -15.80
N THR A 16 18.03 0.78 -15.88
CA THR A 16 16.87 0.16 -16.53
C THR A 16 16.38 1.02 -17.70
N LEU A 17 15.51 1.99 -17.45
CA LEU A 17 14.91 2.83 -18.49
C LEU A 17 15.94 3.55 -19.37
N LEU A 18 16.96 4.19 -18.80
CA LEU A 18 17.98 4.88 -19.61
C LEU A 18 18.87 3.91 -20.38
N ALA A 19 19.16 2.73 -19.80
CA ALA A 19 19.86 1.68 -20.52
C ALA A 19 19.06 1.22 -21.75
N ASP A 20 17.74 1.06 -21.62
CA ASP A 20 16.86 0.74 -22.75
C ASP A 20 16.79 1.89 -23.77
N ILE A 21 16.72 3.16 -23.34
CA ILE A 21 16.70 4.33 -24.25
C ILE A 21 18.02 4.45 -25.04
N HIS A 22 19.15 4.12 -24.43
CA HIS A 22 20.47 4.22 -25.07
C HIS A 22 20.84 2.99 -25.90
N ASP A 23 20.08 1.91 -25.81
CA ASP A 23 20.28 0.69 -26.59
C ASP A 23 19.67 0.85 -27.99
N PRO A 24 20.47 0.89 -29.07
CA PRO A 24 19.95 1.09 -30.42
C PRO A 24 19.08 -0.07 -30.93
N ASP A 25 19.11 -1.23 -30.25
CA ASP A 25 18.27 -2.39 -30.57
C ASP A 25 16.92 -2.36 -29.83
N ARG A 26 16.71 -1.36 -28.96
CA ARG A 26 15.45 -1.14 -28.24
C ARG A 26 14.60 -0.07 -28.93
N PRO A 27 13.27 -0.16 -28.83
CA PRO A 27 12.36 0.81 -29.44
C PRO A 27 12.16 2.06 -28.58
N ASP A 28 12.77 2.13 -27.39
CA ASP A 28 12.60 3.20 -26.43
C ASP A 28 13.38 4.47 -26.83
N PRO A 29 12.87 5.68 -26.52
CA PRO A 29 11.61 5.96 -25.85
C PRO A 29 10.38 5.78 -26.77
N VAL A 30 9.26 5.27 -26.22
CA VAL A 30 8.04 4.99 -27.00
C VAL A 30 6.93 6.00 -26.67
N ALA A 31 6.63 6.91 -27.61
CA ALA A 31 5.57 7.91 -27.46
C ALA A 31 4.20 7.25 -27.24
N PHE A 32 3.44 7.74 -26.25
CA PHE A 32 2.16 7.15 -25.83
C PHE A 32 1.01 7.58 -26.76
N LEU A 33 0.83 8.89 -26.92
CA LEU A 33 -0.38 9.49 -27.46
C LEU A 33 -0.04 10.49 -28.56
N GLU A 34 -0.88 10.55 -29.58
CA GLU A 34 -0.80 11.56 -30.63
C GLU A 34 -2.18 12.14 -30.94
N THR A 35 -2.21 13.22 -31.73
CA THR A 35 -3.46 13.82 -32.21
C THR A 35 -3.52 13.74 -33.72
N VAL A 36 -4.49 12.95 -34.21
CA VAL A 36 -4.76 12.74 -35.64
C VAL A 36 -6.14 13.30 -35.94
N ASP A 37 -6.23 14.21 -36.91
CA ASP A 37 -7.49 14.88 -37.28
C ASP A 37 -8.23 15.54 -36.10
N GLY A 38 -7.48 16.03 -35.10
CA GLY A 38 -8.03 16.65 -33.89
C GLY A 38 -8.52 15.66 -32.82
N GLU A 39 -8.37 14.35 -33.06
CA GLU A 39 -8.71 13.31 -32.09
C GLU A 39 -7.47 12.72 -31.42
N LEU A 40 -7.56 12.49 -30.10
CA LEU A 40 -6.56 11.74 -29.35
C LEU A 40 -6.62 10.25 -29.70
N THR A 41 -5.46 9.67 -30.01
CA THR A 41 -5.25 8.24 -30.25
C THR A 41 -3.89 7.78 -29.69
N THR A 42 -3.66 6.47 -29.64
CA THR A 42 -2.33 5.87 -29.37
C THR A 42 -1.46 5.89 -30.63
N THR A 43 -0.14 5.95 -30.45
CA THR A 43 0.81 5.95 -31.58
C THR A 43 1.01 4.55 -32.19
N ASP A 44 1.37 4.52 -33.48
CA ASP A 44 1.82 3.29 -34.17
C ASP A 44 3.07 2.66 -33.51
N ALA A 45 3.92 3.47 -32.89
CA ALA A 45 5.09 3.00 -32.15
C ALA A 45 4.66 2.20 -30.92
N LEU A 46 3.73 2.73 -30.13
CA LEU A 46 3.17 2.05 -28.97
C LEU A 46 2.41 0.77 -29.36
N ASP A 47 1.63 0.82 -30.44
CA ASP A 47 0.90 -0.35 -30.93
C ASP A 47 1.82 -1.51 -31.28
N ARG A 48 2.98 -1.22 -31.89
CA ARG A 48 4.04 -2.21 -32.11
C ARG A 48 4.72 -2.65 -30.82
N TYR A 49 5.04 -1.71 -29.93
CA TYR A 49 5.77 -1.97 -28.68
C TYR A 49 5.03 -2.92 -27.74
N ARG A 50 3.71 -2.79 -27.65
CA ARG A 50 2.87 -3.64 -26.79
C ARG A 50 2.46 -4.96 -27.44
N TYR A 51 2.67 -5.11 -28.75
CA TYR A 51 2.24 -6.31 -29.48
C TYR A 51 3.02 -7.54 -28.99
N GLY A 52 2.32 -8.62 -28.67
CA GLY A 52 2.93 -9.86 -28.17
C GLY A 52 3.30 -9.84 -26.68
N LYS A 53 3.15 -8.70 -25.97
CA LYS A 53 3.35 -8.62 -24.51
C LYS A 53 2.09 -8.96 -23.72
N ASN A 54 1.44 -10.06 -24.10
CA ASN A 54 0.29 -10.63 -23.37
C ASN A 54 0.79 -11.84 -22.59
N ASP A 55 0.34 -12.01 -21.35
CA ASP A 55 0.66 -13.15 -20.48
C ASP A 55 2.13 -13.21 -19.99
N GLY A 56 2.66 -12.06 -19.54
CA GLY A 56 3.98 -11.96 -18.86
C GLY A 56 3.89 -11.30 -17.48
N GLU A 57 5.01 -10.99 -16.86
CA GLU A 57 5.08 -10.27 -15.58
C GLU A 57 5.67 -8.87 -15.84
N TYR A 58 4.81 -7.89 -16.14
CA TYR A 58 5.28 -6.57 -16.55
C TYR A 58 5.10 -5.48 -15.49
N LEU A 59 6.10 -4.61 -15.43
CA LEU A 59 6.02 -3.27 -14.85
C LEU A 59 6.01 -2.26 -16.00
N TYR A 60 5.29 -1.14 -15.86
CA TYR A 60 5.37 -0.05 -16.82
C TYR A 60 5.42 1.30 -16.12
N LEU A 61 6.06 2.24 -16.81
CA LEU A 61 6.12 3.65 -16.44
C LEU A 61 5.49 4.49 -17.55
N ILE A 62 4.57 5.37 -17.19
CA ILE A 62 4.17 6.51 -18.02
C ILE A 62 4.95 7.71 -17.49
N TYR A 63 5.66 8.40 -18.38
CA TYR A 63 6.55 9.51 -18.02
C TYR A 63 6.53 10.61 -19.08
N LEU A 64 6.87 11.83 -18.67
CA LEU A 64 7.26 12.90 -19.58
C LEU A 64 8.78 12.87 -19.73
N ALA A 65 9.28 13.28 -20.90
CA ALA A 65 10.72 13.43 -21.08
C ALA A 65 11.09 14.67 -21.91
N ASP A 66 12.18 15.32 -21.53
CA ASP A 66 12.74 16.45 -22.26
C ASP A 66 13.75 15.94 -23.28
N GLU A 67 13.59 16.31 -24.54
CA GLU A 67 14.51 15.89 -25.60
C GLU A 67 15.70 16.86 -25.75
N PRO A 68 16.94 16.35 -25.94
CA PRO A 68 17.33 14.94 -25.93
C PRO A 68 17.34 14.34 -24.52
N ILE A 69 16.93 13.06 -24.39
CA ILE A 69 16.98 12.32 -23.12
C ILE A 69 18.39 11.80 -22.92
N GLU A 70 19.16 12.43 -22.03
CA GLU A 70 20.56 12.07 -21.77
C GLU A 70 20.76 11.48 -20.37
N ASN A 71 19.93 11.86 -19.39
CA ASN A 71 20.10 11.51 -18.00
C ASN A 71 18.76 11.43 -17.24
N THR A 72 18.81 10.98 -15.98
CA THR A 72 17.60 10.68 -15.20
C THR A 72 16.78 11.93 -14.88
N ARG A 73 17.37 13.13 -14.94
CA ARG A 73 16.66 14.40 -14.66
C ARG A 73 15.78 14.82 -15.83
N ASP A 74 16.04 14.29 -17.02
CA ASP A 74 15.25 14.54 -18.22
C ASP A 74 13.95 13.72 -18.21
N ILE A 75 13.74 12.87 -17.18
CA ILE A 75 12.59 11.98 -17.03
C ILE A 75 11.74 12.44 -15.85
N THR A 76 10.47 12.78 -16.12
CA THR A 76 9.48 13.08 -15.09
C THR A 76 8.45 11.95 -15.01
N PRO A 77 8.47 11.10 -13.97
CA PRO A 77 7.51 10.03 -13.81
C PRO A 77 6.09 10.58 -13.55
N VAL A 78 5.11 9.96 -14.20
CA VAL A 78 3.68 10.34 -14.11
C VAL A 78 2.85 9.22 -13.51
N TYR A 79 3.11 7.97 -13.90
CA TYR A 79 2.38 6.82 -13.37
C TYR A 79 3.24 5.55 -13.46
N VAL A 80 3.31 4.79 -12.38
CA VAL A 80 3.85 3.43 -12.34
C VAL A 80 2.68 2.46 -12.33
N GLY A 81 2.78 1.35 -13.02
CA GLY A 81 1.82 0.29 -12.82
C GLY A 81 2.38 -1.08 -13.16
N GLU A 82 1.58 -2.09 -12.83
CA GLU A 82 1.91 -3.46 -13.13
C GLU A 82 0.78 -4.14 -13.92
N SER A 83 1.12 -5.14 -14.73
CA SER A 83 0.11 -6.00 -15.37
C SER A 83 0.68 -7.30 -15.93
N ARG A 84 -0.18 -8.33 -15.99
CA ARG A 84 0.05 -9.50 -16.86
C ARG A 84 -0.37 -9.31 -18.30
N ASN A 85 -1.20 -8.30 -18.56
CA ASN A 85 -1.76 -8.00 -19.87
C ASN A 85 -1.52 -6.51 -20.18
N ILE A 86 -0.29 -6.21 -20.59
CA ILE A 86 0.15 -4.83 -20.78
C ILE A 86 -0.63 -4.14 -21.90
N GLY A 87 -0.96 -4.87 -22.96
CA GLY A 87 -1.70 -4.36 -24.11
C GLY A 87 -3.07 -3.82 -23.70
N SER A 88 -3.84 -4.63 -22.97
CA SER A 88 -5.15 -4.23 -22.42
C SER A 88 -5.00 -3.10 -21.40
N ARG A 89 -4.03 -3.20 -20.49
CA ARG A 89 -3.86 -2.22 -19.41
C ARG A 89 -3.51 -0.81 -19.94
N ILE A 90 -2.55 -0.70 -20.86
CA ILE A 90 -2.18 0.59 -21.47
C ILE A 90 -3.35 1.14 -22.31
N TYR A 91 -4.08 0.28 -23.04
CA TYR A 91 -5.24 0.73 -23.80
C TYR A 91 -6.34 1.30 -22.90
N GLN A 92 -6.55 0.71 -21.72
CA GLN A 92 -7.49 1.24 -20.73
C GLN A 92 -7.05 2.61 -20.20
N HIS A 93 -5.75 2.84 -20.00
CA HIS A 93 -5.23 4.17 -19.66
C HIS A 93 -5.57 5.19 -20.74
N TYR A 94 -5.26 4.90 -22.01
CA TYR A 94 -5.65 5.76 -23.14
C TYR A 94 -7.14 6.12 -23.12
N LYS A 95 -8.02 5.11 -23.03
CA LYS A 95 -9.48 5.34 -23.05
C LYS A 95 -9.94 6.27 -21.94
N LYS A 96 -9.39 6.10 -20.73
CA LYS A 96 -9.76 6.91 -19.57
C LYS A 96 -9.17 8.32 -19.62
N ILE A 97 -7.96 8.48 -20.15
CA ILE A 97 -7.36 9.80 -20.42
C ILE A 97 -8.19 10.54 -21.47
N LYS A 98 -8.56 9.89 -22.59
CA LYS A 98 -9.43 10.47 -23.62
C LYS A 98 -10.78 10.90 -23.05
N ALA A 99 -11.37 10.11 -22.16
CA ALA A 99 -12.65 10.42 -21.53
C ALA A 99 -12.57 11.57 -20.50
N ALA A 100 -11.40 11.81 -19.92
CA ALA A 100 -11.15 12.89 -18.95
C ALA A 100 -10.77 14.23 -19.60
N LEU A 101 -10.76 14.31 -20.94
CA LEU A 101 -10.46 15.53 -21.68
C LEU A 101 -11.72 16.11 -22.35
N PRO A 102 -11.84 17.46 -22.43
CA PRO A 102 -10.87 18.47 -21.97
C PRO A 102 -10.94 18.73 -20.46
N ILE A 103 -9.80 19.07 -19.84
CA ILE A 103 -9.73 19.26 -18.37
C ILE A 103 -10.50 20.48 -17.84
N ASN A 104 -10.85 21.44 -18.71
CA ASN A 104 -11.59 22.64 -18.32
C ASN A 104 -13.09 22.37 -18.10
N ASP A 105 -13.58 21.23 -18.59
CA ASP A 105 -14.97 20.80 -18.41
C ASP A 105 -15.12 19.95 -17.14
N TRP A 106 -14.07 19.85 -16.31
CA TRP A 106 -14.14 19.18 -15.02
C TRP A 106 -15.00 20.00 -14.06
N GLU A 107 -16.12 19.41 -13.65
CA GLU A 107 -16.94 19.90 -12.55
C GLU A 107 -16.77 18.96 -11.36
N ASP A 108 -16.50 19.52 -10.18
CA ASP A 108 -16.65 18.79 -8.94
C ASP A 108 -18.14 18.46 -8.76
N ASP A 109 -18.51 17.23 -9.10
CA ASP A 109 -19.88 16.74 -8.98
C ASP A 109 -20.30 16.47 -7.52
N GLY A 110 -19.43 16.78 -6.55
CA GLY A 110 -19.62 16.50 -5.13
C GLY A 110 -19.62 15.00 -4.81
N SER A 111 -19.31 14.15 -5.79
CA SER A 111 -19.25 12.70 -5.66
C SER A 111 -17.88 12.24 -5.14
N TRP A 112 -17.66 10.93 -5.13
CA TRP A 112 -16.54 10.33 -4.40
C TRP A 112 -15.21 10.40 -5.17
N GLY A 113 -14.40 11.43 -4.88
CA GLY A 113 -13.08 11.60 -5.48
C GLY A 113 -13.16 12.18 -6.91
N SER A 114 -13.98 13.23 -7.07
CA SER A 114 -14.36 13.85 -8.34
C SER A 114 -13.21 14.17 -9.28
N PHE A 115 -12.03 14.53 -8.75
CA PHE A 115 -10.80 14.54 -9.53
C PHE A 115 -10.11 13.19 -9.39
N SER A 116 -10.30 12.26 -10.32
CA SER A 116 -9.74 10.90 -10.32
C SER A 116 -8.27 10.85 -10.75
N LYS A 117 -7.60 9.68 -10.60
CA LYS A 117 -6.23 9.50 -11.10
C LYS A 117 -6.11 9.71 -12.62
N TYR A 118 -7.19 9.47 -13.36
CA TYR A 118 -7.22 9.67 -14.81
C TYR A 118 -7.43 11.13 -15.19
N ASP A 119 -8.19 11.88 -14.39
CA ASP A 119 -8.29 13.34 -14.54
C ASP A 119 -6.95 14.01 -14.26
N HIS A 120 -6.20 13.49 -13.27
CA HIS A 120 -4.84 13.94 -12.98
C HIS A 120 -3.87 13.64 -14.12
N LEU A 121 -3.89 12.41 -14.67
CA LEU A 121 -3.06 12.05 -15.80
C LEU A 121 -3.40 12.89 -17.06
N ALA A 122 -4.69 13.12 -17.31
CA ALA A 122 -5.16 14.00 -18.38
C ALA A 122 -4.71 15.46 -18.16
N ALA A 123 -4.73 15.96 -16.93
CA ALA A 123 -4.24 17.30 -16.59
C ALA A 123 -2.72 17.43 -16.81
N VAL A 124 -1.94 16.43 -16.38
CA VAL A 124 -0.49 16.39 -16.65
C VAL A 124 -0.24 16.45 -18.15
N ARG A 125 -0.96 15.63 -18.94
CA ARG A 125 -0.86 15.61 -20.40
C ARG A 125 -1.23 16.94 -21.06
N ALA A 126 -2.30 17.59 -20.58
CA ALA A 126 -2.79 18.82 -21.18
C ALA A 126 -1.92 20.05 -20.85
N MET A 127 -1.14 19.99 -19.78
CA MET A 127 -0.32 21.09 -19.28
C MET A 127 1.19 20.93 -19.54
N ALA A 128 1.63 19.74 -19.94
CA ALA A 128 3.03 19.48 -20.27
C ALA A 128 3.38 20.01 -21.67
N ASP A 129 4.56 20.61 -21.79
CA ASP A 129 5.17 20.97 -23.08
C ASP A 129 5.81 19.76 -23.78
N SER A 130 6.13 18.71 -23.01
CA SER A 130 6.81 17.49 -23.46
C SER A 130 5.82 16.36 -23.74
N GLU A 131 6.21 15.40 -24.59
CA GLU A 131 5.38 14.23 -24.90
C GLU A 131 5.29 13.25 -23.72
N LEU A 132 4.18 12.51 -23.66
CA LEU A 132 4.06 11.35 -22.77
C LEU A 132 4.63 10.12 -23.47
N TYR A 133 5.50 9.40 -22.78
CA TYR A 133 6.09 8.14 -23.21
C TYR A 133 5.62 6.99 -22.31
N VAL A 134 5.73 5.76 -22.82
CA VAL A 134 5.52 4.53 -22.05
C VAL A 134 6.76 3.67 -22.14
N TRP A 135 7.21 3.18 -20.99
CA TRP A 135 8.25 2.16 -20.88
C TRP A 135 7.67 0.89 -20.28
N ILE A 136 8.02 -0.28 -20.82
CA ILE A 136 7.53 -1.59 -20.37
C ILE A 136 8.71 -2.49 -20.03
N LEU A 137 8.86 -2.78 -18.74
CA LEU A 137 9.87 -3.67 -18.19
C LEU A 137 9.29 -5.06 -17.95
N ASP A 138 10.00 -6.09 -18.43
CA ASP A 138 9.76 -7.48 -18.04
C ASP A 138 10.41 -7.73 -16.67
N VAL A 139 9.58 -8.03 -15.66
CA VAL A 139 10.03 -8.24 -14.29
C VAL A 139 10.86 -9.51 -14.16
N ASP A 140 10.62 -10.52 -15.01
CA ASP A 140 11.39 -11.77 -14.99
C ASP A 140 12.84 -11.56 -15.47
N ALA A 141 13.13 -10.43 -16.14
CA ALA A 141 14.49 -10.05 -16.53
C ALA A 141 15.28 -9.38 -15.38
N LEU A 142 14.63 -9.11 -14.24
CA LEU A 142 15.27 -8.47 -13.09
C LEU A 142 15.84 -9.51 -12.12
N GLU A 143 17.11 -9.35 -11.76
CA GLU A 143 17.69 -10.11 -10.65
C GLU A 143 17.20 -9.57 -9.29
N THR A 144 17.10 -8.25 -9.15
CA THR A 144 16.69 -7.59 -7.90
C THR A 144 15.87 -6.32 -8.16
N CYS A 145 15.03 -5.94 -7.20
CA CYS A 145 14.42 -4.60 -7.15
C CYS A 145 15.44 -3.51 -6.76
N PRO A 146 15.07 -2.21 -6.78
CA PRO A 146 15.98 -1.12 -6.40
C PRO A 146 16.56 -1.23 -4.99
N TYR A 147 15.94 -1.99 -4.09
CA TYR A 147 16.44 -2.24 -2.74
C TYR A 147 17.50 -3.36 -2.66
N GLY A 148 17.90 -3.94 -3.81
CA GLY A 148 18.94 -4.97 -3.88
C GLY A 148 18.51 -6.36 -3.41
N VAL A 149 17.20 -6.64 -3.41
CA VAL A 149 16.65 -7.96 -3.08
C VAL A 149 15.75 -8.49 -4.19
N GLU A 150 15.55 -9.80 -4.24
CA GLU A 150 14.61 -10.47 -5.16
C GLU A 150 13.23 -9.82 -5.10
N THR A 151 12.48 -9.88 -6.20
CA THR A 151 11.20 -9.18 -6.31
C THR A 151 10.21 -9.95 -7.14
N TYR A 152 8.94 -9.56 -7.02
CA TYR A 152 7.88 -9.96 -7.92
C TYR A 152 7.07 -8.73 -8.32
N ARG A 153 6.25 -8.88 -9.37
CA ARG A 153 5.53 -7.77 -10.00
C ARG A 153 4.69 -6.94 -9.02
N GLN A 154 3.85 -7.58 -8.20
CA GLN A 154 2.86 -6.93 -7.35
C GLN A 154 3.46 -6.02 -6.27
N GLU A 155 4.68 -6.26 -5.82
CA GLU A 155 5.33 -5.40 -4.82
C GLU A 155 6.14 -4.25 -5.43
N LEU A 156 6.44 -4.28 -6.73
CA LEU A 156 7.28 -3.26 -7.38
C LEU A 156 6.57 -1.91 -7.51
N GLU A 157 5.26 -1.87 -7.78
CA GLU A 157 4.52 -0.62 -7.95
C GLU A 157 4.64 0.25 -6.68
N ALA A 158 4.32 -0.30 -5.52
CA ALA A 158 4.42 0.40 -4.25
C ALA A 158 5.86 0.85 -3.92
N LYS A 159 6.84 -0.05 -4.15
CA LYS A 159 8.26 0.24 -3.93
C LYS A 159 8.72 1.43 -4.75
N LEU A 160 8.43 1.44 -6.05
CA LEU A 160 8.83 2.52 -6.96
C LEU A 160 8.09 3.81 -6.68
N VAL A 161 6.80 3.76 -6.37
CA VAL A 161 6.05 4.97 -5.98
C VAL A 161 6.66 5.61 -4.74
N GLY A 162 7.04 4.82 -3.72
CA GLY A 162 7.73 5.33 -2.53
C GLY A 162 9.09 5.99 -2.81
N LEU A 163 9.83 5.49 -3.81
CA LEU A 163 11.09 6.08 -4.27
C LEU A 163 10.86 7.37 -5.07
N ILE A 164 9.93 7.36 -6.04
CA ILE A 164 9.56 8.55 -6.82
C ILE A 164 9.05 9.65 -5.89
N TYR A 165 8.19 9.31 -4.94
CA TYR A 165 7.60 10.26 -4.01
C TYR A 165 8.63 10.90 -3.06
N ALA A 166 9.82 10.30 -2.92
CA ALA A 166 10.95 10.91 -2.21
C ALA A 166 11.50 12.15 -2.93
N HIS A 167 11.19 12.36 -4.22
CA HIS A 167 11.52 13.53 -5.02
C HIS A 167 10.40 14.58 -4.98
N PRO A 168 10.58 15.73 -4.30
CA PRO A 168 9.56 16.76 -4.20
C PRO A 168 9.08 17.28 -5.56
N GLU A 169 9.98 17.33 -6.55
CA GLU A 169 9.70 17.74 -7.92
C GLU A 169 8.66 16.86 -8.63
N PHE A 170 8.58 15.56 -8.29
CA PHE A 170 7.66 14.62 -8.95
C PHE A 170 6.31 14.48 -8.23
N ARG A 171 6.16 14.99 -7.01
CA ARG A 171 4.93 14.80 -6.21
C ARG A 171 3.68 15.37 -6.85
N ARG A 172 3.84 16.40 -7.69
CA ARG A 172 2.71 17.03 -8.39
C ARG A 172 2.30 16.25 -9.63
N THR A 173 3.25 15.65 -10.34
CA THR A 173 3.01 14.92 -11.59
C THR A 173 2.66 13.46 -11.35
N LEU A 174 3.12 12.86 -10.25
CA LEU A 174 2.85 11.48 -9.91
C LEU A 174 1.37 11.26 -9.58
N THR A 175 0.74 10.33 -10.29
CA THR A 175 -0.70 10.07 -10.21
C THR A 175 -1.06 8.80 -9.43
N ASN A 176 -0.07 8.02 -8.96
CA ASN A 176 -0.28 6.83 -8.13
C ASN A 176 -0.79 7.19 -6.73
N ARG A 177 -2.11 7.22 -6.57
CA ARG A 177 -2.72 7.68 -5.32
C ARG A 177 -2.84 6.63 -4.23
N GLU A 178 -2.65 5.36 -4.58
CA GLU A 178 -2.92 4.23 -3.69
C GLU A 178 -1.75 3.97 -2.72
N PHE A 179 -0.56 4.48 -3.08
CA PHE A 179 0.71 4.26 -2.35
C PHE A 179 1.33 5.56 -1.80
N VAL A 180 0.55 6.64 -1.73
CA VAL A 180 0.93 7.91 -1.08
C VAL A 180 -0.06 8.23 0.03
N PRO A 181 0.30 9.09 1.02
CA PRO A 181 -0.61 9.43 2.11
C PRO A 181 -1.96 9.99 1.62
N ASN A 182 -3.07 9.59 2.23
CA ASN A 182 -4.41 10.07 1.87
C ASN A 182 -4.56 11.59 1.95
N ARG A 183 -3.78 12.27 2.79
CA ARG A 183 -3.73 13.75 2.83
C ARG A 183 -3.47 14.33 1.45
N ILE A 184 -2.63 13.68 0.64
CA ILE A 184 -2.28 14.15 -0.71
C ILE A 184 -3.50 14.03 -1.61
N HIS A 185 -4.21 12.90 -1.54
CA HIS A 185 -5.45 12.70 -2.27
C HIS A 185 -6.49 13.76 -1.91
N HIS A 186 -6.64 14.06 -0.61
CA HIS A 186 -7.56 15.07 -0.11
C HIS A 186 -7.24 16.47 -0.66
N GLU A 187 -5.98 16.90 -0.61
CA GLU A 187 -5.57 18.21 -1.12
C GLU A 187 -5.72 18.32 -2.64
N ILE A 188 -5.33 17.28 -3.39
CA ILE A 188 -5.55 17.21 -4.84
C ILE A 188 -7.03 17.40 -5.18
N SER A 189 -7.94 16.73 -4.45
CA SER A 189 -9.38 16.84 -4.69
C SER A 189 -9.94 18.25 -4.44
N LYS A 190 -9.30 19.08 -3.60
CA LYS A 190 -9.74 20.47 -3.36
C LYS A 190 -9.39 21.43 -4.49
N VAL A 191 -8.25 21.21 -5.16
CA VAL A 191 -7.71 22.17 -6.13
C VAL A 191 -7.79 21.67 -7.58
N GLY A 192 -8.06 20.38 -7.80
CA GLY A 192 -8.20 19.78 -9.12
C GLY A 192 -6.95 20.01 -9.99
N PRO A 193 -7.10 20.43 -11.27
CA PRO A 193 -5.97 20.70 -12.16
C PRO A 193 -4.95 21.74 -11.62
N ASN A 194 -5.39 22.68 -10.77
CA ASN A 194 -4.50 23.69 -10.17
C ASN A 194 -3.44 23.09 -9.24
N TRP A 195 -3.59 21.81 -8.85
CA TRP A 195 -2.57 21.03 -8.16
C TRP A 195 -1.20 21.09 -8.86
N LEU A 196 -1.20 21.03 -10.20
CA LEU A 196 0.03 20.99 -11.01
C LEU A 196 0.83 22.29 -10.94
N THR A 197 0.16 23.43 -10.82
CA THR A 197 0.81 24.75 -10.73
C THR A 197 1.10 25.17 -9.28
N GLY A 198 0.48 24.48 -8.32
CA GLY A 198 0.50 24.86 -6.90
C GLY A 198 -0.38 26.05 -6.56
N ALA A 199 -1.22 26.52 -7.49
CA ALA A 199 -2.15 27.61 -7.23
C ALA A 199 -3.23 27.16 -6.23
N GLY A 200 -3.45 27.95 -5.17
CA GLY A 200 -4.49 27.69 -4.17
C GLY A 200 -4.12 26.69 -3.07
N LEU A 201 -2.87 26.22 -3.01
CA LEU A 201 -2.40 25.37 -1.91
C LEU A 201 -2.04 26.22 -0.68
N SER A 202 -2.44 25.75 0.52
CA SER A 202 -1.82 26.23 1.75
C SER A 202 -0.36 25.77 1.79
N THR A 203 0.56 26.70 1.99
CA THR A 203 1.99 26.42 2.14
C THR A 203 2.21 25.51 3.35
N GLU A 204 2.50 24.23 3.15
CA GLU A 204 3.05 23.39 4.23
C GLU A 204 4.10 22.41 3.74
N ARG A 205 5.00 22.08 4.67
CA ARG A 205 6.20 21.28 4.54
C ARG A 205 5.91 19.89 4.00
N TRP A 206 6.52 19.59 2.85
CA TRP A 206 6.66 18.21 2.37
C TRP A 206 8.10 17.73 2.52
N ASP A 207 8.91 18.41 3.33
CA ASP A 207 10.32 18.07 3.52
C ASP A 207 10.43 16.76 4.28
N THR A 208 10.52 15.67 3.53
CA THR A 208 10.95 14.37 4.02
C THR A 208 12.42 14.49 4.38
N SER A 209 12.74 14.24 5.64
CA SER A 209 14.11 14.19 6.15
C SER A 209 14.99 13.23 5.32
N VAL A 210 16.24 13.63 5.09
CA VAL A 210 17.26 12.80 4.45
C VAL A 210 17.59 11.65 5.39
N SER A 211 17.13 10.44 5.08
CA SER A 211 17.46 9.24 5.84
C SER A 211 18.56 8.47 5.10
N ASN A 212 19.64 8.17 5.84
CA ASN A 212 20.72 7.29 5.37
C ASN A 212 20.31 5.84 5.60
N SER A 213 20.57 4.98 4.62
CA SER A 213 20.36 3.53 4.79
C SER A 213 21.23 2.97 5.91
N ASN A 214 20.61 2.19 6.80
CA ASN A 214 21.32 1.29 7.72
C ASN A 214 21.32 -0.16 7.21
N LEU A 215 21.05 -0.40 5.91
CA LEU A 215 20.94 -1.75 5.38
C LEU A 215 22.31 -2.39 5.07
N PRO A 216 22.57 -3.61 5.57
CA PRO A 216 23.67 -4.44 5.06
C PRO A 216 23.43 -4.78 3.59
N THR A 217 24.50 -4.79 2.80
CA THR A 217 24.52 -4.98 1.34
C THR A 217 24.03 -6.34 0.82
N SER A 218 23.58 -7.27 1.68
CA SER A 218 23.22 -8.63 1.28
C SER A 218 22.11 -9.27 2.13
N SER A 219 21.13 -8.49 2.58
CA SER A 219 20.02 -9.06 3.38
C SER A 219 18.97 -9.70 2.47
N SER A 220 18.60 -10.96 2.74
CA SER A 220 17.42 -11.61 2.16
C SER A 220 16.11 -11.04 2.74
N LYS A 221 14.98 -11.22 2.03
CA LYS A 221 13.67 -10.77 2.55
C LYS A 221 13.31 -11.34 3.93
N PRO A 222 13.52 -12.63 4.23
CA PRO A 222 13.30 -13.16 5.57
C PRO A 222 14.18 -12.51 6.65
N GLU A 223 15.44 -12.18 6.34
CA GLU A 223 16.31 -11.47 7.30
C GLU A 223 15.84 -10.03 7.54
N LEU A 224 15.34 -9.36 6.51
CA LEU A 224 14.71 -8.03 6.63
C LEU A 224 13.45 -8.10 7.50
N TRP A 225 12.64 -9.14 7.34
CA TRP A 225 11.46 -9.40 8.18
C TRP A 225 11.87 -9.53 9.66
N THR A 226 12.84 -10.39 9.98
CA THR A 226 13.31 -10.58 11.36
C THR A 226 13.87 -9.27 11.95
N ARG A 227 14.67 -8.53 11.18
CA ARG A 227 15.22 -7.25 11.64
C ARG A 227 14.13 -6.20 11.92
N TRP A 228 13.08 -6.17 11.09
CA TRP A 228 11.96 -5.27 11.33
C TRP A 228 11.21 -5.63 12.61
N LEU A 229 10.97 -6.93 12.87
CA LEU A 229 10.40 -7.38 14.14
C LEU A 229 11.27 -6.99 15.34
N ASP A 230 12.59 -7.17 15.25
CA ASP A 230 13.55 -6.82 16.31
C ASP A 230 13.55 -5.32 16.65
N SER A 231 13.27 -4.47 15.66
CA SER A 231 13.29 -3.02 15.84
C SER A 231 11.94 -2.41 16.20
N HIS A 232 10.82 -3.06 15.85
CA HIS A 232 9.48 -2.46 15.98
C HIS A 232 8.52 -3.25 16.87
N VAL A 233 8.62 -4.59 16.89
CA VAL A 233 7.62 -5.44 17.56
C VAL A 233 8.16 -5.99 18.88
N TRP A 234 9.35 -6.60 18.86
CA TRP A 234 9.96 -7.16 20.07
C TRP A 234 10.20 -6.15 21.20
N PRO A 235 10.54 -4.87 20.93
CA PRO A 235 10.63 -3.88 21.99
C PRO A 235 9.33 -3.72 22.81
N ASP A 236 8.16 -3.93 22.20
CA ASP A 236 6.88 -3.91 22.92
C ASP A 236 6.65 -5.16 23.77
N PHE A 237 7.27 -6.29 23.42
CA PHE A 237 7.19 -7.53 24.21
C PHE A 237 8.16 -7.51 25.39
N ASP A 238 9.28 -6.80 25.25
CA ASP A 238 10.34 -6.72 26.26
C ASP A 238 10.09 -5.56 27.27
N ASP A 239 9.18 -4.63 26.99
CA ASP A 239 8.84 -3.51 27.86
C ASP A 239 7.72 -3.90 28.85
N ASP A 240 8.06 -4.00 30.14
CA ASP A 240 7.11 -4.32 31.22
C ASP A 240 5.94 -3.32 31.34
N SER A 241 6.07 -2.13 30.74
CA SER A 241 5.00 -1.12 30.70
C SER A 241 4.03 -1.29 29.52
N THR A 242 4.38 -2.12 28.54
CA THR A 242 3.51 -2.49 27.42
C THR A 242 2.88 -3.86 27.64
N VAL A 243 1.59 -3.96 27.36
CA VAL A 243 0.79 -5.18 27.62
C VAL A 243 0.85 -6.14 26.43
N ASP A 244 2.01 -6.30 25.79
CA ASP A 244 2.15 -7.19 24.63
C ASP A 244 2.72 -8.57 25.03
N PRO A 245 2.33 -9.66 24.33
CA PRO A 245 1.40 -9.70 23.20
C PRO A 245 -0.08 -9.54 23.62
N ILE A 246 -0.85 -8.71 22.90
CA ILE A 246 -2.28 -8.49 23.19
C ILE A 246 -3.18 -9.44 22.39
N PRO A 247 -4.00 -10.31 23.03
CA PRO A 247 -5.03 -11.10 22.36
C PRO A 247 -5.99 -10.22 21.55
N LEU A 248 -6.26 -10.59 20.30
CA LEU A 248 -7.27 -9.90 19.49
C LEU A 248 -8.67 -10.07 20.09
N PHE A 249 -9.01 -11.30 20.49
CA PHE A 249 -10.34 -11.66 20.99
C PHE A 249 -10.34 -11.86 22.50
N GLU A 250 -11.49 -11.60 23.11
CA GLU A 250 -11.79 -12.08 24.46
C GLU A 250 -12.19 -13.55 24.36
N THR A 251 -11.54 -14.41 25.14
CA THR A 251 -11.78 -15.85 25.14
C THR A 251 -12.03 -16.39 26.54
N ASP A 252 -12.70 -17.53 26.63
CA ASP A 252 -12.71 -18.34 27.84
C ASP A 252 -11.44 -19.21 27.98
N GLU A 253 -11.44 -20.13 28.96
CA GLU A 253 -10.33 -21.04 29.26
C GLU A 253 -10.02 -22.02 28.12
N ASP A 254 -11.00 -22.33 27.26
CA ASP A 254 -10.88 -23.25 26.12
C ASP A 254 -10.58 -22.52 24.80
N ARG A 255 -10.26 -21.22 24.85
CA ARG A 255 -10.05 -20.34 23.68
C ARG A 255 -11.29 -20.17 22.80
N ARG A 256 -12.47 -20.39 23.38
CA ARG A 256 -13.75 -20.08 22.72
C ARG A 256 -13.95 -18.56 22.77
N VAL A 257 -14.13 -17.93 21.61
CA VAL A 257 -14.30 -16.48 21.54
C VAL A 257 -15.65 -16.08 22.14
N VAL A 258 -15.62 -15.10 23.04
CA VAL A 258 -16.82 -14.49 23.62
C VAL A 258 -17.54 -13.71 22.52
N LEU A 259 -18.88 -13.74 22.52
CA LEU A 259 -19.69 -12.95 21.60
C LEU A 259 -20.21 -11.69 22.28
N THR A 260 -20.34 -10.62 21.50
CA THR A 260 -21.05 -9.40 21.90
C THR A 260 -22.56 -9.63 21.90
N ASP A 261 -23.32 -8.68 22.46
CA ASP A 261 -24.79 -8.75 22.51
C ASP A 261 -25.47 -8.84 21.14
N ASN A 262 -24.80 -8.36 20.08
CA ASN A 262 -25.25 -8.48 18.68
C ASN A 262 -24.71 -9.74 17.96
N GLY A 263 -24.12 -10.69 18.70
CA GLY A 263 -23.64 -11.96 18.15
C GLY A 263 -22.36 -11.85 17.29
N ARG A 264 -21.59 -10.77 17.44
CA ARG A 264 -20.28 -10.61 16.76
C ARG A 264 -19.15 -11.11 17.66
N LEU A 265 -18.00 -11.44 17.07
CA LEU A 265 -16.80 -11.80 17.83
C LEU A 265 -16.35 -10.62 18.69
N LYS A 266 -16.19 -10.84 20.00
CA LYS A 266 -15.80 -9.80 20.94
C LYS A 266 -14.28 -9.63 20.94
N ARG A 267 -13.81 -8.43 20.59
CA ARG A 267 -12.41 -8.05 20.77
C ARG A 267 -12.06 -7.95 22.26
N SER A 268 -10.81 -8.18 22.61
CA SER A 268 -10.36 -7.99 23.98
C SER A 268 -10.41 -6.50 24.37
N VAL A 269 -10.67 -6.21 25.65
CA VAL A 269 -10.64 -4.82 26.16
C VAL A 269 -9.26 -4.20 25.95
N ALA A 270 -8.19 -4.99 26.18
CA ALA A 270 -6.82 -4.53 26.04
C ALA A 270 -6.48 -4.09 24.60
N ILE A 271 -6.99 -4.79 23.57
CA ILE A 271 -6.72 -4.37 22.19
C ILE A 271 -7.53 -3.13 21.81
N ASP A 272 -8.76 -2.99 22.30
CA ASP A 272 -9.55 -1.78 22.10
C ASP A 272 -8.88 -0.56 22.75
N GLU A 273 -8.31 -0.71 23.95
CA GLU A 273 -7.52 0.34 24.61
C GLU A 273 -6.23 0.68 23.83
N ARG A 274 -5.51 -0.31 23.32
CA ARG A 274 -4.31 -0.10 22.48
C ARG A 274 -4.66 0.66 21.20
N ILE A 275 -5.71 0.26 20.49
CA ILE A 275 -6.17 0.94 19.26
C ILE A 275 -6.54 2.40 19.55
N ARG A 276 -7.25 2.68 20.66
CA ARG A 276 -7.58 4.06 21.06
C ARG A 276 -6.34 4.88 21.37
N ARG A 277 -5.45 4.36 22.22
CA ARG A 277 -4.23 5.06 22.64
C ARG A 277 -3.32 5.38 21.45
N GLU A 278 -3.11 4.43 20.55
CA GLU A 278 -2.33 4.69 19.33
C GLU A 278 -3.07 5.63 18.40
N GLY A 279 -4.38 5.44 18.20
CA GLY A 279 -5.18 6.30 17.33
C GLY A 279 -5.25 7.75 17.79
N GLN A 280 -5.29 8.01 19.09
CA GLN A 280 -5.25 9.35 19.69
C GLN A 280 -3.92 10.10 19.44
N LYS A 281 -2.86 9.41 19.03
CA LYS A 281 -1.63 10.08 18.54
C LYS A 281 -1.82 10.67 17.15
N CYS A 282 -2.80 10.20 16.39
CA CYS A 282 -3.05 10.63 15.01
C CYS A 282 -4.18 11.66 14.92
N VAL A 283 -5.08 11.74 15.90
CA VAL A 283 -6.30 12.55 15.80
C VAL A 283 -6.65 13.23 17.11
N HIS A 284 -7.36 14.36 16.99
CA HIS A 284 -7.96 15.11 18.10
C HIS A 284 -9.43 15.43 17.74
N PRO A 285 -10.25 15.96 18.67
CA PRO A 285 -11.68 16.16 18.43
C PRO A 285 -12.04 16.98 17.19
N GLU A 286 -11.14 17.88 16.76
CA GLU A 286 -11.33 18.77 15.61
C GLU A 286 -10.74 18.22 14.30
N GLY A 287 -9.94 17.14 14.30
CA GLY A 287 -9.32 16.64 13.07
C GLY A 287 -8.12 15.72 13.26
N VAL A 288 -7.24 15.71 12.26
CA VAL A 288 -5.97 14.97 12.27
C VAL A 288 -4.89 15.87 12.89
N THR A 289 -4.03 15.30 13.74
CA THR A 289 -2.95 16.04 14.40
C THR A 289 -1.84 16.45 13.43
N ASP A 290 -1.18 17.57 13.70
CA ASP A 290 0.01 18.02 12.96
C ASP A 290 1.32 17.32 13.39
N ASP A 291 1.26 16.38 14.34
CA ASP A 291 2.41 15.66 14.90
C ASP A 291 3.02 14.61 13.94
N GLY A 292 2.60 14.59 12.68
CA GLY A 292 3.16 13.74 11.61
C GLY A 292 2.73 12.27 11.64
N TYR A 293 1.84 11.86 12.56
CA TYR A 293 1.30 10.50 12.57
C TYR A 293 0.24 10.31 11.48
N GLU A 294 0.49 9.39 10.56
CA GLU A 294 -0.32 9.19 9.35
C GLU A 294 -1.53 8.28 9.60
N GLY A 295 -1.50 7.49 10.66
CA GLY A 295 -2.51 6.50 11.00
C GLY A 295 -1.91 5.31 11.76
N LEU A 296 -2.59 4.16 11.72
CA LEU A 296 -2.17 2.94 12.39
C LEU A 296 -1.64 1.91 11.38
N LEU A 297 -0.47 1.35 11.67
CA LEU A 297 0.01 0.09 11.12
C LEU A 297 -0.36 -1.04 12.07
N TYR A 298 -0.81 -2.17 11.54
CA TYR A 298 -1.16 -3.31 12.37
C TYR A 298 -0.78 -4.66 11.72
N MET A 299 -0.53 -5.63 12.59
CA MET A 299 -0.20 -7.01 12.22
C MET A 299 -1.00 -7.97 13.07
N LEU A 300 -1.83 -8.79 12.42
CA LEU A 300 -2.44 -9.99 13.00
C LEU A 300 -1.40 -11.11 12.97
N TYR A 301 -1.18 -11.79 14.09
CA TYR A 301 -0.20 -12.88 14.16
C TYR A 301 -0.59 -13.95 15.18
N GLN A 302 0.06 -15.10 15.07
CA GLN A 302 0.07 -16.15 16.08
C GLN A 302 1.52 -16.40 16.51
N LEU A 303 1.69 -16.91 17.73
CA LEU A 303 3.00 -17.29 18.26
C LEU A 303 3.13 -18.81 18.20
N THR A 304 4.25 -19.30 17.69
CA THR A 304 4.60 -20.72 17.82
C THR A 304 5.64 -20.90 18.91
N GLU A 305 5.53 -21.99 19.66
CA GLU A 305 6.53 -22.37 20.65
C GLU A 305 7.92 -22.46 20.01
N SER A 306 8.93 -22.07 20.79
CA SER A 306 10.33 -22.23 20.40
C SER A 306 10.98 -23.30 21.25
N ASP A 307 11.80 -24.15 20.64
CA ASP A 307 12.66 -25.05 21.38
C ASP A 307 13.64 -24.28 22.29
N GLN A 308 13.82 -24.80 23.51
CA GLN A 308 14.87 -24.48 24.50
C GLN A 308 15.58 -23.12 24.35
N GLY A 309 15.05 -22.07 24.99
CA GLY A 309 15.75 -20.79 25.21
C GLY A 309 15.75 -19.81 24.05
N ARG A 310 14.99 -20.07 22.98
CA ARG A 310 14.72 -19.09 21.91
C ARG A 310 13.46 -18.26 22.22
N ARG A 311 13.29 -17.14 21.51
CA ARG A 311 12.03 -16.38 21.50
C ARG A 311 11.00 -17.15 20.66
N PRO A 312 9.69 -17.06 20.97
CA PRO A 312 8.66 -17.65 20.12
C PRO A 312 8.73 -17.02 18.72
N THR A 313 8.33 -17.79 17.71
CA THR A 313 8.30 -17.25 16.34
C THR A 313 6.98 -16.52 16.13
N ILE A 314 7.07 -15.27 15.66
CA ILE A 314 5.91 -14.49 15.22
C ILE A 314 5.54 -14.97 13.82
N VAL A 315 4.40 -15.63 13.68
CA VAL A 315 3.83 -16.05 12.40
C VAL A 315 2.82 -15.00 11.95
N PRO A 316 3.16 -14.13 10.99
CA PRO A 316 2.23 -13.12 10.49
C PRO A 316 1.07 -13.80 9.76
N ARG A 317 -0.15 -13.42 10.13
CA ARG A 317 -1.38 -13.85 9.47
C ARG A 317 -1.95 -12.76 8.57
N TYR A 318 -1.84 -11.50 8.95
CA TYR A 318 -2.27 -10.39 8.11
C TYR A 318 -1.56 -9.10 8.50
N ILE A 319 -1.21 -8.28 7.51
CA ILE A 319 -0.66 -6.94 7.71
C ILE A 319 -1.58 -5.95 7.03
N GLY A 320 -1.86 -4.83 7.70
CA GLY A 320 -2.60 -3.77 7.06
C GLY A 320 -2.44 -2.41 7.73
N LYS A 321 -3.06 -1.41 7.12
CA LYS A 321 -3.10 -0.04 7.65
C LYS A 321 -4.51 0.51 7.84
N ALA A 322 -4.59 1.58 8.64
CA ALA A 322 -5.72 2.49 8.71
C ALA A 322 -5.21 3.93 8.76
N GLU A 323 -5.46 4.72 7.73
CA GLU A 323 -5.02 6.12 7.69
C GLU A 323 -5.98 7.05 8.44
N ALA A 324 -5.40 7.99 9.19
CA ALA A 324 -6.13 9.02 9.92
C ALA A 324 -6.75 10.05 8.98
N TYR A 325 -6.04 10.41 7.92
CA TYR A 325 -6.62 11.17 6.81
C TYR A 325 -7.57 10.32 5.99
N GLY A 326 -8.77 10.85 5.76
CA GLY A 326 -9.71 10.28 4.80
C GLY A 326 -9.34 10.68 3.36
N LYS A 327 -9.86 9.93 2.38
CA LYS A 327 -9.74 10.29 0.95
C LYS A 327 -10.63 11.48 0.54
N LYS A 328 -11.57 11.86 1.41
CA LYS A 328 -12.68 12.80 1.17
C LYS A 328 -12.79 13.87 2.23
N LEU A 329 -12.85 13.38 3.45
CA LEU A 329 -12.91 14.17 4.65
C LEU A 329 -11.49 14.18 5.18
N GLU A 330 -11.13 15.30 5.76
CA GLU A 330 -9.88 15.43 6.47
C GLU A 330 -9.72 14.31 7.50
N LEU A 331 -10.76 14.04 8.29
CA LEU A 331 -10.80 12.92 9.22
C LEU A 331 -11.43 11.67 8.60
N SER A 332 -10.71 10.55 8.66
CA SER A 332 -11.17 9.22 8.25
C SER A 332 -12.26 8.69 9.18
N SER A 333 -13.28 8.06 8.60
CA SER A 333 -14.36 7.41 9.37
C SER A 333 -13.87 6.27 10.28
N ASN A 334 -12.66 5.76 10.03
CA ASN A 334 -12.00 4.78 10.90
C ASN A 334 -11.54 5.40 12.24
N PHE A 335 -11.40 6.72 12.31
CA PHE A 335 -10.88 7.44 13.47
C PHE A 335 -11.92 8.36 14.13
N GLU A 336 -13.12 8.51 13.56
CA GLU A 336 -14.16 9.40 14.11
C GLU A 336 -14.52 9.13 15.58
N GLU A 337 -14.67 7.85 15.95
CA GLU A 337 -14.98 7.47 17.34
C GLU A 337 -13.79 7.70 18.27
N ILE A 338 -12.55 7.54 17.76
CA ILE A 338 -11.32 7.74 18.53
C ILE A 338 -11.12 9.25 18.78
N ALA A 339 -11.26 10.07 17.75
CA ALA A 339 -11.14 11.53 17.81
C ALA A 339 -12.11 12.15 18.81
N LYS A 340 -13.35 11.64 18.85
CA LYS A 340 -14.42 12.15 19.72
C LYS A 340 -14.48 11.46 21.08
N ASP A 341 -13.53 10.58 21.39
CA ASP A 341 -13.47 9.75 22.59
C ASP A 341 -14.80 9.05 22.92
N ARG A 342 -15.40 8.43 21.90
CA ARG A 342 -16.69 7.74 22.00
C ARG A 342 -16.50 6.23 22.06
N ALA A 343 -17.39 5.55 22.77
CA ALA A 343 -17.33 4.10 22.96
C ALA A 343 -17.66 3.29 21.68
N GLY A 344 -18.15 3.92 20.60
CA GLY A 344 -18.49 3.22 19.37
C GLY A 344 -17.28 2.54 18.72
N THR A 345 -17.48 1.34 18.16
CA THR A 345 -16.41 0.57 17.52
C THR A 345 -16.72 0.07 16.10
N LYS A 346 -17.74 0.64 15.43
CA LYS A 346 -18.20 0.11 14.14
C LYS A 346 -17.11 0.08 13.06
N SER A 347 -16.35 1.17 12.90
CA SER A 347 -15.27 1.29 11.91
C SER A 347 -13.87 1.12 12.51
N PHE A 348 -13.67 1.67 13.71
CA PHE A 348 -12.57 1.50 14.65
C PHE A 348 -11.23 1.03 14.07
N ALA A 349 -10.51 1.94 13.41
CA ALA A 349 -9.20 1.70 12.80
C ALA A 349 -9.13 0.44 11.91
N ARG A 350 -10.21 0.14 11.18
CA ARG A 350 -10.42 -1.07 10.35
C ARG A 350 -10.75 -2.36 11.11
N TRP A 351 -10.67 -2.38 12.43
CA TRP A 351 -10.92 -3.54 13.29
C TRP A 351 -12.33 -3.58 13.89
N GLY A 352 -13.21 -2.71 13.42
CA GLY A 352 -14.58 -2.62 13.91
C GLY A 352 -15.47 -3.82 13.61
N ASP A 353 -16.62 -3.86 14.29
CA ASP A 353 -17.61 -4.93 14.27
C ASP A 353 -18.73 -4.75 13.22
N GLY A 354 -18.68 -3.66 12.43
CA GLY A 354 -19.62 -3.49 11.32
C GLY A 354 -19.27 -4.35 10.10
N ASP A 355 -20.21 -4.46 9.18
CA ASP A 355 -20.17 -5.44 8.06
C ASP A 355 -19.14 -5.15 6.95
N TYR A 356 -18.28 -4.13 7.09
CA TYR A 356 -17.23 -3.77 6.13
C TYR A 356 -15.85 -3.60 6.78
N TRP A 357 -15.68 -4.13 7.98
CA TRP A 357 -14.46 -4.05 8.78
C TRP A 357 -14.05 -5.44 9.29
N HIS A 358 -12.78 -5.61 9.68
CA HIS A 358 -12.17 -6.93 9.78
C HIS A 358 -12.92 -7.88 10.74
N VAL A 359 -13.36 -7.41 11.91
CA VAL A 359 -14.05 -8.26 12.88
C VAL A 359 -15.49 -8.54 12.47
N GLY A 360 -16.19 -7.56 11.90
CA GLY A 360 -17.54 -7.78 11.38
C GLY A 360 -17.56 -8.74 10.20
N GLU A 361 -16.65 -8.57 9.22
CA GLU A 361 -16.51 -9.49 8.08
C GLU A 361 -16.12 -10.90 8.51
N LEU A 362 -15.24 -11.03 9.50
CA LEU A 362 -14.89 -12.34 10.05
C LEU A 362 -16.08 -12.97 10.79
N SER A 363 -16.83 -12.20 11.57
CA SER A 363 -18.04 -12.71 12.25
C SER A 363 -19.07 -13.21 11.24
N MET A 364 -19.32 -12.48 10.15
CA MET A 364 -20.23 -12.94 9.09
C MET A 364 -19.70 -14.20 8.38
N ALA A 365 -18.38 -14.34 8.21
CA ALA A 365 -17.81 -15.56 7.65
C ALA A 365 -17.98 -16.77 8.57
N LEU A 366 -18.04 -16.57 9.89
CA LEU A 366 -18.28 -17.64 10.86
C LEU A 366 -19.77 -17.99 11.01
N PHE A 367 -20.67 -17.01 10.92
CA PHE A 367 -22.08 -17.16 11.35
C PHE A 367 -23.11 -16.98 10.22
N GLU A 368 -22.74 -16.44 9.07
CA GLU A 368 -23.68 -15.99 8.01
C GLU A 368 -23.27 -16.42 6.59
N ASP A 369 -22.43 -17.44 6.44
CA ASP A 369 -21.93 -17.94 5.14
C ASP A 369 -21.24 -16.85 4.26
N ASP A 370 -20.69 -15.78 4.85
CA ASP A 370 -20.01 -14.73 4.08
C ASP A 370 -18.64 -15.18 3.59
N THR A 371 -18.38 -15.04 2.29
CA THR A 371 -17.19 -15.58 1.65
C THR A 371 -15.94 -14.70 1.76
N ARG A 372 -16.06 -13.43 2.19
CA ARG A 372 -14.95 -12.46 2.14
C ARG A 372 -13.77 -12.86 3.03
N LYS A 373 -14.07 -13.45 4.20
CA LYS A 373 -13.08 -13.82 5.23
C LYS A 373 -13.05 -15.33 5.53
N VAL A 374 -13.56 -16.19 4.64
CA VAL A 374 -13.50 -17.65 4.82
C VAL A 374 -12.06 -18.16 5.01
N ALA A 375 -11.08 -17.58 4.31
CA ALA A 375 -9.67 -17.94 4.53
C ALA A 375 -9.19 -17.65 5.96
N TRP A 376 -9.69 -16.57 6.58
CA TRP A 376 -9.37 -16.26 7.99
C TRP A 376 -10.12 -17.19 8.93
N ALA A 377 -11.40 -17.47 8.68
CA ALA A 377 -12.18 -18.41 9.48
C ALA A 377 -11.52 -19.80 9.50
N SER A 378 -11.16 -20.31 8.31
CA SER A 378 -10.51 -21.61 8.10
C SER A 378 -9.16 -21.74 8.82
N GLU A 379 -8.36 -20.67 8.84
CA GLU A 379 -7.00 -20.70 9.39
C GLU A 379 -6.93 -20.37 10.89
N LEU A 380 -7.91 -19.64 11.43
CA LEU A 380 -7.89 -19.14 12.81
C LEU A 380 -8.82 -19.92 13.74
N PHE A 381 -9.85 -20.61 13.22
CA PHE A 381 -10.88 -21.27 14.02
C PHE A 381 -11.01 -22.76 13.71
N GLU A 382 -11.42 -23.53 14.72
CA GLU A 382 -11.85 -24.90 14.53
C GLU A 382 -13.16 -24.93 13.73
N GLN A 383 -13.24 -25.81 12.72
CA GLN A 383 -14.38 -25.93 11.80
C GLN A 383 -15.71 -26.04 12.54
N GLY A 384 -16.73 -25.29 12.11
CA GLY A 384 -18.06 -25.34 12.72
C GLY A 384 -18.16 -24.65 14.08
N THR A 385 -17.10 -23.96 14.53
CA THR A 385 -17.05 -23.34 15.87
C THR A 385 -16.49 -21.91 15.83
N HIS A 386 -16.64 -21.19 16.94
CA HIS A 386 -15.90 -19.94 17.18
C HIS A 386 -14.75 -20.14 18.18
N GLN A 387 -14.20 -21.35 18.24
CA GLN A 387 -13.02 -21.68 19.04
C GLN A 387 -11.75 -21.48 18.22
N LEU A 388 -10.77 -20.78 18.78
CA LEU A 388 -9.50 -20.53 18.09
C LEU A 388 -8.64 -21.79 18.04
N THR A 389 -8.01 -22.06 16.89
CA THR A 389 -6.99 -23.12 16.76
C THR A 389 -5.76 -22.80 17.62
N ASP A 390 -5.34 -21.54 17.57
CA ASP A 390 -4.29 -20.95 18.39
C ASP A 390 -4.61 -19.52 18.78
N GLN A 391 -4.05 -19.07 19.91
CA GLN A 391 -4.25 -17.70 20.38
C GLN A 391 -3.81 -16.72 19.29
N THR A 392 -4.75 -15.86 18.90
CA THR A 392 -4.54 -14.85 17.87
C THR A 392 -4.32 -13.50 18.53
N TYR A 393 -3.28 -12.80 18.09
CA TYR A 393 -2.83 -11.54 18.65
C TYR A 393 -2.87 -10.43 17.60
N LEU A 394 -2.96 -9.19 18.06
CA LEU A 394 -2.90 -8.02 17.20
C LEU A 394 -1.86 -7.03 17.73
N TRP A 395 -0.85 -6.75 16.92
CA TRP A 395 0.10 -5.66 17.15
C TRP A 395 -0.39 -4.42 16.41
N VAL A 396 -0.43 -3.27 17.08
CA VAL A 396 -0.92 -2.00 16.51
C VAL A 396 -0.01 -0.87 16.95
N ARG A 397 0.38 -0.01 16.02
CA ARG A 397 1.23 1.15 16.29
C ARG A 397 0.85 2.35 15.43
N ALA A 398 0.84 3.54 16.04
CA ALA A 398 0.74 4.78 15.28
C ALA A 398 2.01 5.00 14.48
N TRP A 399 1.87 5.16 13.16
CA TRP A 399 3.00 5.29 12.26
C TRP A 399 3.33 6.75 11.97
N ASN A 400 4.61 7.08 12.06
CA ASN A 400 5.17 8.38 11.72
C ASN A 400 6.53 8.13 11.07
N GLN A 401 6.68 8.49 9.79
CA GLN A 401 7.87 8.23 8.99
C GLN A 401 9.15 8.93 9.48
N ASP A 402 9.04 9.99 10.31
CA ASP A 402 10.20 10.67 10.89
C ASP A 402 10.71 9.98 12.16
N HIS A 403 9.90 9.10 12.76
CA HIS A 403 10.24 8.35 13.96
C HIS A 403 10.39 6.84 13.72
N HIS A 404 9.85 6.33 12.62
CA HIS A 404 9.84 4.91 12.30
C HIS A 404 10.50 4.66 10.95
N THR A 405 11.34 3.63 10.92
CA THR A 405 12.06 3.21 9.71
C THR A 405 11.30 2.07 9.05
N GLY A 406 11.08 2.17 7.74
CA GLY A 406 10.54 1.09 6.93
C GLY A 406 11.48 -0.14 6.93
N PRO A 407 10.99 -1.30 6.49
CA PRO A 407 11.74 -2.55 6.65
C PRO A 407 12.97 -2.66 5.74
N TYR A 408 13.08 -1.79 4.74
CA TYR A 408 14.27 -1.62 3.91
C TYR A 408 15.23 -0.55 4.45
N GLY A 409 15.15 -0.19 5.74
CA GLY A 409 16.11 0.72 6.37
C GLY A 409 16.03 2.19 5.92
N TYR A 410 14.93 2.57 5.27
CA TYR A 410 14.61 3.95 4.88
C TYR A 410 13.34 4.41 5.57
N ASN A 411 13.20 5.72 5.80
CA ASN A 411 11.93 6.29 6.23
C ASN A 411 10.87 6.02 5.15
N ALA A 412 9.73 5.49 5.56
CA ALA A 412 8.64 5.11 4.69
C ALA A 412 7.34 5.67 5.25
N THR A 413 6.49 6.22 4.37
CA THR A 413 5.12 6.61 4.75
C THR A 413 4.31 5.38 5.17
N LEU A 414 3.19 5.57 5.87
CA LEU A 414 2.29 4.47 6.20
C LEU A 414 1.74 3.77 4.94
N ALA A 415 1.50 4.53 3.88
CA ALA A 415 1.07 3.98 2.59
C ALA A 415 2.14 3.14 1.88
N GLU A 416 3.42 3.46 2.11
CA GLU A 416 4.57 2.76 1.56
C GLU A 416 4.95 1.52 2.39
N VAL A 417 4.89 1.61 3.72
CA VAL A 417 5.39 0.55 4.61
C VAL A 417 4.52 -0.72 4.58
N GLU A 418 3.20 -0.60 4.43
CA GLU A 418 2.27 -1.73 4.39
C GLU A 418 2.64 -2.75 3.28
N PRO A 419 2.66 -2.38 1.98
CA PRO A 419 3.01 -3.33 0.92
C PRO A 419 4.47 -3.81 1.02
N GLN A 420 5.38 -2.98 1.53
CA GLN A 420 6.76 -3.41 1.79
C GLN A 420 6.83 -4.55 2.81
N LEU A 421 6.07 -4.46 3.91
CA LEU A 421 6.01 -5.50 4.94
C LEU A 421 5.27 -6.75 4.47
N ILE A 422 4.21 -6.60 3.67
CA ILE A 422 3.50 -7.75 3.07
C ILE A 422 4.47 -8.58 2.24
N GLY A 423 5.31 -7.96 1.40
CA GLY A 423 6.30 -8.68 0.58
C GLY A 423 7.35 -9.42 1.41
N LEU A 424 7.80 -8.85 2.52
CA LEU A 424 8.74 -9.52 3.43
C LEU A 424 8.09 -10.67 4.20
N ALA A 425 6.89 -10.45 4.74
CA ALA A 425 6.13 -11.47 5.44
C ALA A 425 5.76 -12.63 4.51
N HIS A 426 5.43 -12.35 3.25
CA HIS A 426 5.16 -13.37 2.24
C HIS A 426 6.40 -14.22 1.96
N ALA A 427 7.57 -13.60 1.78
CA ALA A 427 8.80 -14.35 1.57
C ALA A 427 9.19 -15.21 2.78
N ALA A 428 8.94 -14.73 4.01
CA ALA A 428 9.24 -15.47 5.23
C ALA A 428 8.19 -16.56 5.55
N PHE A 429 6.92 -16.33 5.23
CA PHE A 429 5.78 -17.18 5.62
C PHE A 429 4.74 -17.33 4.48
N PRO A 430 5.13 -17.86 3.31
CA PRO A 430 4.29 -17.81 2.10
C PRO A 430 2.96 -18.55 2.24
N SER A 431 2.93 -19.63 3.04
CA SER A 431 1.74 -20.45 3.27
C SER A 431 0.90 -20.03 4.47
N LYS A 432 1.32 -19.01 5.24
CA LYS A 432 0.63 -18.59 6.47
C LYS A 432 0.03 -17.18 6.38
N LEU A 433 0.56 -16.35 5.49
CA LEU A 433 0.06 -14.99 5.27
C LEU A 433 -1.28 -15.00 4.51
N LEU A 434 -2.26 -14.25 5.02
CA LEU A 434 -3.63 -14.19 4.52
C LEU A 434 -3.94 -12.88 3.76
N ASN A 435 -2.92 -12.07 3.47
CA ASN A 435 -3.03 -10.93 2.56
C ASN A 435 -3.28 -11.43 1.13
N LYS A 436 -4.38 -11.01 0.50
CA LYS A 436 -4.68 -11.32 -0.92
C LYS A 436 -4.05 -10.32 -1.89
N SER A 437 -3.92 -9.08 -1.46
CA SER A 437 -3.24 -8.01 -2.21
C SER A 437 -1.73 -8.05 -1.96
N ASP A 438 -0.97 -7.47 -2.88
CA ASP A 438 0.48 -7.27 -2.78
C ASP A 438 1.32 -8.57 -2.65
N VAL A 439 0.71 -9.72 -2.95
CA VAL A 439 1.35 -11.04 -3.05
C VAL A 439 1.25 -11.57 -4.49
N PRO A 440 2.13 -12.50 -4.91
CA PRO A 440 2.09 -13.15 -6.22
C PRO A 440 0.72 -13.77 -6.55
N ASP A 441 0.41 -13.98 -7.83
CA ASP A 441 -0.88 -14.55 -8.24
C ASP A 441 -0.99 -16.05 -7.96
N ASP A 442 0.15 -16.73 -7.86
CA ASP A 442 0.31 -18.11 -7.43
C ASP A 442 0.51 -18.26 -5.92
N ALA A 443 0.41 -17.18 -5.14
CA ALA A 443 0.52 -17.24 -3.69
C ALA A 443 -0.53 -18.22 -3.09
N PRO A 444 -0.17 -19.03 -2.07
CA PRO A 444 -1.06 -20.04 -1.51
C PRO A 444 -2.47 -19.55 -1.14
N ILE A 445 -2.59 -18.32 -0.63
CA ILE A 445 -3.87 -17.68 -0.28
C ILE A 445 -4.82 -17.45 -1.47
N LYS A 446 -4.30 -17.42 -2.71
CA LYS A 446 -5.08 -17.27 -3.95
C LYS A 446 -5.37 -18.62 -4.63
N GLN A 447 -4.59 -19.65 -4.31
CA GLN A 447 -4.67 -20.97 -4.95
C GLN A 447 -5.43 -22.00 -4.09
N THR A 448 -5.43 -21.82 -2.77
CA THR A 448 -6.08 -22.74 -1.83
C THR A 448 -7.59 -22.50 -1.82
N GLU A 449 -8.37 -23.57 -1.97
CA GLU A 449 -9.81 -23.54 -1.74
C GLU A 449 -10.06 -23.58 -0.23
N PHE A 450 -10.25 -22.42 0.37
CA PHE A 450 -10.59 -22.32 1.79
C PHE A 450 -12.06 -22.64 2.00
N THR A 451 -12.34 -23.49 2.99
CA THR A 451 -13.70 -23.79 3.43
C THR A 451 -13.80 -23.61 4.94
N PHE A 452 -15.00 -23.23 5.37
CA PHE A 452 -15.36 -23.14 6.77
C PHE A 452 -16.81 -23.60 6.94
N GLU A 453 -17.03 -24.55 7.84
CA GLU A 453 -18.38 -24.91 8.27
C GLU A 453 -18.93 -23.81 9.18
N THR A 454 -20.04 -23.18 8.79
CA THR A 454 -20.69 -22.13 9.58
C THR A 454 -21.12 -22.64 10.94
N VAL A 455 -20.92 -21.82 11.97
CA VAL A 455 -21.23 -22.18 13.36
C VAL A 455 -22.74 -22.37 13.51
N SER A 456 -23.14 -23.58 13.90
CA SER A 456 -24.54 -23.87 14.24
C SER A 456 -24.89 -23.19 15.56
N GLN A 457 -25.96 -22.39 15.55
CA GLN A 457 -26.47 -21.68 16.74
C GLN A 457 -27.02 -22.62 17.82
#